data_AF-A0A504YJ07-F1
#
_entry.id   AF-A0A504YJ07-F1
#
_cell.length_a   1.000
_cell.length_b   1.000
_cell.length_c   1.000
_cell.angle_alpha   90.00
_cell.angle_beta   90.00
_cell.angle_gamma   90.00
#
_symmetry.space_group_name_H-M   'P 1'
#
loop_
_entity.id
_entity.type
_entity.pdbx_description
1 polymer ?
#
loop_
_entity_poly.entity_id
_entity_poly.type
_entity_poly.pdbx_seq_one_letter_code
_entity_poly.pdbx_strand_id
1 'polypeptide(L)'
;MQQPLAMGYYISTAPTGPLPPWFWASCPHASYQYPVCLKSALHIQTSLVGMDDAAAAAAVGAAVSTANSGSVGAGVTGSDRLTHLLDSTSTCDVLRYVLESYNALSWLTVNPITNDRRSCLPIHILLLCQLYQALEAFM
;
A
#
# COMPACT_ATOMS: atom_id res chain seq x y z
N MET A 1 5.60 -1.77 -21.29
CA MET A 1 5.08 -2.26 -20.00
C MET A 1 5.76 -1.48 -18.89
N GLN A 2 5.03 -0.61 -18.20
CA GLN A 2 5.58 0.24 -17.13
C GLN A 2 5.63 -0.58 -15.83
N GLN A 3 6.81 -0.64 -15.19
CA GLN A 3 6.99 -1.41 -13.95
C GLN A 3 6.39 -0.68 -12.75
N PRO A 4 5.82 -1.39 -11.77
CA PRO A 4 5.29 -0.77 -10.54
C PRO A 4 6.42 -0.12 -9.75
N LEU A 5 6.20 1.11 -9.30
CA LEU A 5 7.21 1.93 -8.65
C LEU A 5 7.50 1.47 -7.21
N ALA A 6 6.53 0.80 -6.57
CA ALA A 6 6.72 0.18 -5.26
C ALA A 6 5.88 -1.11 -5.14
N MET A 7 6.38 -2.04 -4.34
CA MET A 7 5.77 -3.33 -4.08
C MET A 7 5.84 -3.64 -2.60
N GLY A 8 4.76 -4.17 -2.05
CA GLY A 8 4.77 -4.67 -0.68
C GLY A 8 4.03 -5.97 -0.55
N TYR A 9 4.35 -6.62 0.56
CA TYR A 9 3.91 -7.96 0.88
C TYR A 9 3.17 -7.91 2.20
N TYR A 10 1.98 -8.50 2.22
CA TYR A 10 1.18 -8.67 3.41
C TYR A 10 1.10 -10.16 3.73
N ILE A 11 1.71 -10.55 4.84
CA ILE A 11 1.77 -11.94 5.30
C ILE A 11 0.83 -12.07 6.49
N SER A 12 -0.11 -13.01 6.39
CA SER A 12 -1.11 -13.22 7.43
C SER A 12 -1.28 -14.70 7.78
N THR A 13 -1.38 -14.96 9.07
CA THR A 13 -1.79 -16.24 9.66
C THR A 13 -3.30 -16.41 9.74
N ALA A 14 -4.09 -15.36 9.50
CA ALA A 14 -5.51 -15.54 9.28
C ALA A 14 -5.79 -15.99 7.83
N PRO A 15 -6.80 -16.85 7.60
CA PRO A 15 -7.19 -17.30 6.27
C PRO A 15 -7.70 -16.12 5.43
N THR A 16 -7.74 -16.24 4.11
CA THR A 16 -8.39 -15.23 3.25
C THR A 16 -9.92 -15.36 3.23
N GLY A 17 -10.45 -16.52 3.60
CA GLY A 17 -11.83 -16.90 3.31
C GLY A 17 -11.99 -17.39 1.87
N PRO A 18 -13.23 -17.73 1.45
CA PRO A 18 -13.50 -18.21 0.11
C PRO A 18 -13.39 -17.04 -0.87
N LEU A 19 -12.30 -16.99 -1.62
CA LEU A 19 -12.10 -16.01 -2.69
C LEU A 19 -12.45 -16.62 -4.05
N PRO A 20 -12.95 -15.82 -5.00
CA PRO A 20 -13.21 -16.31 -6.35
C PRO A 20 -11.95 -16.86 -7.03
N PRO A 21 -12.06 -17.87 -7.93
CA PRO A 21 -10.89 -18.46 -8.60
C PRO A 21 -10.05 -17.45 -9.37
N TRP A 22 -10.69 -16.43 -9.96
CA TRP A 22 -10.01 -15.38 -10.71
C TRP A 22 -9.09 -14.51 -9.84
N PHE A 23 -9.34 -14.41 -8.53
CA PHE A 23 -8.44 -13.71 -7.61
C PHE A 23 -7.06 -14.36 -7.60
N TRP A 24 -7.03 -15.69 -7.73
CA TRP A 24 -5.82 -16.50 -7.76
C TRP A 24 -5.34 -16.82 -9.17
N ALA A 25 -5.86 -16.17 -10.22
CA ALA A 25 -5.52 -16.53 -11.62
C ALA A 25 -4.02 -16.49 -11.91
N SER A 26 -3.27 -15.57 -11.27
CA SER A 26 -1.81 -15.48 -11.41
C SER A 26 -1.05 -16.57 -10.64
N CYS A 27 -1.64 -17.12 -9.57
CA CYS A 27 -1.05 -18.17 -8.75
C CYS A 27 -2.13 -19.00 -8.04
N PRO A 28 -2.71 -20.01 -8.71
CA PRO A 28 -3.80 -20.82 -8.15
C PRO A 28 -3.40 -21.56 -6.87
N HIS A 29 -2.15 -22.02 -6.80
CA HIS A 29 -1.59 -22.73 -5.65
C HIS A 29 -1.56 -21.90 -4.36
N ALA A 30 -1.52 -20.56 -4.46
CA ALA A 30 -1.48 -19.68 -3.30
C ALA A 30 -2.78 -19.71 -2.47
N SER A 31 -3.90 -20.14 -3.09
CA SER A 31 -5.19 -20.29 -2.39
C SER A 31 -5.17 -21.33 -1.26
N TYR A 32 -4.25 -22.30 -1.32
CA TYR A 32 -4.13 -23.39 -0.33
C TYR A 32 -2.93 -23.21 0.62
N GLN A 33 -2.16 -22.13 0.46
CA GLN A 33 -0.91 -21.94 1.17
C GLN A 33 -1.13 -21.20 2.49
N TYR A 34 -0.50 -21.70 3.56
CA TYR A 34 -0.47 -21.08 4.88
C TYR A 34 0.98 -20.87 5.33
N PRO A 35 1.37 -19.67 5.83
CA PRO A 35 0.57 -18.44 5.92
C PRO A 35 0.26 -17.85 4.53
N VAL A 36 -0.80 -17.04 4.47
CA VAL A 36 -1.20 -16.36 3.23
C VAL A 36 -0.21 -15.23 2.96
N CYS A 37 0.36 -15.19 1.76
CA CYS A 37 1.22 -14.10 1.30
C CYS A 37 0.53 -13.36 0.15
N LEU A 38 0.10 -12.12 0.40
CA LEU A 38 -0.53 -11.24 -0.58
C LEU A 38 0.46 -10.18 -1.05
N LYS A 39 0.46 -9.91 -2.36
CA LYS A 39 1.32 -8.90 -2.98
C LYS A 39 0.49 -7.73 -3.46
N SER A 40 0.88 -6.53 -3.05
CA SER A 40 0.27 -5.27 -3.48
C SER A 40 1.30 -4.44 -4.23
N ALA A 41 0.89 -3.86 -5.36
CA ALA A 41 1.73 -2.98 -6.17
C ALA A 41 1.08 -1.59 -6.26
N LEU A 42 1.88 -0.54 -6.10
CA LEU A 42 1.44 0.83 -6.28
C LEU A 42 1.94 1.34 -7.64
N HIS A 43 1.00 1.75 -8.50
CA HIS A 43 1.30 2.37 -9.79
C HIS A 43 0.88 3.84 -9.74
N ILE A 44 1.84 4.74 -9.85
CA ILE A 44 1.60 6.18 -9.93
C ILE A 44 1.76 6.60 -11.38
N GLN A 45 0.66 7.00 -12.01
CA GLN A 45 0.70 7.54 -13.36
C GLN A 45 1.05 9.03 -13.27
N THR A 46 2.33 9.35 -13.21
CA THR A 46 2.80 10.73 -13.31
C THR A 46 2.66 11.19 -14.76
N SER A 47 1.51 11.73 -15.13
CA SER A 47 1.38 12.59 -16.31
C SER A 47 1.39 14.05 -15.87
N LEU A 48 2.42 14.47 -15.14
CA LEU A 48 2.70 15.89 -14.99
C LEU A 48 3.74 16.26 -16.06
N VAL A 49 3.21 16.56 -17.24
CA VAL A 49 3.84 17.47 -18.20
C VAL A 49 4.35 18.68 -17.42
N GLY A 50 5.60 19.10 -17.67
CA GLY A 50 6.31 20.15 -16.94
C GLY A 50 5.43 21.30 -16.45
N MET A 51 4.99 21.21 -15.19
CA MET A 51 4.42 22.30 -14.43
C MET A 51 5.47 22.71 -13.42
N ASP A 52 6.34 23.61 -13.89
CA ASP A 52 7.08 24.62 -13.16
C ASP A 52 7.60 24.21 -11.77
N ASP A 53 8.90 23.89 -11.74
CA ASP A 53 9.74 23.57 -10.57
C ASP A 53 9.65 24.56 -9.37
N ALA A 54 8.89 25.65 -9.48
CA ALA A 54 8.69 26.65 -8.43
C ALA A 54 7.45 26.42 -7.54
N ALA A 55 6.42 25.69 -7.99
CA ALA A 55 5.15 25.56 -7.24
C ALA A 55 5.13 24.38 -6.26
N ALA A 56 5.80 23.27 -6.58
CA ALA A 56 5.85 22.08 -5.71
C ALA A 56 6.69 22.29 -4.43
N ALA A 57 7.71 23.15 -4.49
CA ALA A 57 8.52 23.53 -3.34
C ALA A 57 7.72 24.33 -2.27
N ALA A 58 6.70 25.09 -2.69
CA ALA A 58 5.89 25.91 -1.79
C ALA A 58 4.89 25.10 -0.94
N ALA A 59 4.43 23.93 -1.42
CA ALA A 59 3.46 23.11 -0.69
C ALA A 59 4.10 22.29 0.45
N VAL A 60 5.40 21.98 0.37
CA VAL A 60 6.15 21.22 1.38
C VAL A 60 6.80 22.13 2.45
N GLY A 61 6.84 23.44 2.22
CA GLY A 61 7.46 24.41 3.16
C GLY A 61 6.63 24.81 4.39
N ALA A 62 5.39 24.32 4.54
CA ALA A 62 4.47 24.79 5.59
C ALA A 62 4.44 23.93 6.88
N ALA A 63 5.21 22.84 6.96
CA ALA A 63 5.29 22.02 8.17
C ALA A 63 6.74 21.89 8.66
N VAL A 64 7.10 22.81 9.55
CA VAL A 64 8.14 22.66 10.59
C VAL A 64 9.59 22.59 10.09
N SER A 65 10.30 23.70 10.30
CA SER A 65 11.62 23.67 10.95
C SER A 65 11.84 24.98 11.70
N THR A 66 11.48 24.91 12.98
CA THR A 66 11.87 25.85 14.04
C THR A 66 13.40 25.91 14.15
N ALA A 67 13.87 27.10 14.52
CA ALA A 67 15.24 27.59 14.57
C ALA A 67 16.32 26.72 15.26
N ASN A 68 17.56 27.12 14.94
CA ASN A 68 18.90 26.76 15.45
C ASN A 68 19.60 25.61 14.70
N SER A 69 20.77 25.81 14.08
CA SER A 69 21.98 26.34 14.72
C SER A 69 22.95 26.85 13.66
N GLY A 70 23.62 27.97 13.93
CA GLY A 70 24.60 28.55 13.01
C GLY A 70 25.85 27.68 12.85
N SER A 71 26.42 27.67 11.65
CA SER A 71 27.87 27.62 11.48
C SER A 71 28.26 28.16 10.10
N VAL A 72 29.30 28.98 10.14
CA VAL A 72 29.92 29.72 9.06
C VAL A 72 30.97 28.80 8.43
N GLY A 73 31.08 28.74 7.10
CA GLY A 73 32.29 28.23 6.44
C GLY A 73 32.10 27.30 5.24
N ALA A 74 32.44 27.85 4.07
CA ALA A 74 33.16 27.24 2.95
C ALA A 74 33.05 25.72 2.68
N GLY A 75 32.55 25.37 1.50
CA GLY A 75 32.82 24.06 0.88
C GLY A 75 31.79 23.70 -0.18
N VAL A 76 32.18 23.79 -1.46
CA VAL A 76 31.40 23.25 -2.60
C VAL A 76 31.21 21.74 -2.41
N THR A 77 29.98 21.30 -2.26
CA THR A 77 29.55 19.93 -2.61
C THR A 77 28.21 20.03 -3.35
N GLY A 78 28.28 19.94 -4.68
CA GLY A 78 27.12 19.76 -5.55
C GLY A 78 26.47 18.39 -5.31
N SER A 79 25.75 18.26 -4.21
CA SER A 79 24.95 17.10 -3.86
C SER A 79 23.70 17.50 -3.08
N ASP A 80 23.05 18.61 -3.48
CA ASP A 80 21.58 18.64 -3.47
C ASP A 80 21.14 17.61 -4.51
N ARG A 81 21.25 16.34 -4.13
CA ARG A 81 20.59 15.24 -4.80
C ARG A 81 19.15 15.67 -4.86
N LEU A 82 18.74 16.17 -6.03
CA LEU A 82 17.39 16.05 -6.54
C LEU A 82 16.97 14.62 -6.21
N THR A 83 16.34 14.45 -5.05
CA THR A 83 15.74 13.22 -4.60
C THR A 83 14.74 12.91 -5.69
N HIS A 84 15.14 12.00 -6.56
CA HIS A 84 14.38 11.68 -7.75
C HIS A 84 12.95 11.37 -7.28
N LEU A 85 11.93 11.99 -7.88
CA LEU A 85 10.53 11.85 -7.45
C LEU A 85 10.10 10.38 -7.31
N LEU A 86 10.78 9.48 -8.03
CA LEU A 86 10.56 8.02 -8.03
C LEU A 86 11.44 7.24 -7.04
N ASP A 87 12.37 7.87 -6.32
CA ASP A 87 13.21 7.31 -5.24
C ASP A 87 12.64 7.64 -3.84
N SER A 88 11.45 8.26 -3.81
CA SER A 88 10.82 8.74 -2.58
C SER A 88 10.35 7.56 -1.73
N THR A 89 10.96 7.37 -0.55
CA THR A 89 10.46 6.46 0.51
C THR A 89 8.95 6.64 0.77
N SER A 90 8.40 7.81 0.45
CA SER A 90 6.98 8.14 0.39
C SER A 90 6.10 7.05 -0.23
N THR A 91 6.45 6.45 -1.37
CA THR A 91 5.58 5.42 -2.00
C THR A 91 5.57 4.12 -1.19
N CYS A 92 6.69 3.79 -0.55
CA CYS A 92 6.79 2.67 0.40
C CYS A 92 5.99 2.96 1.67
N ASP A 93 6.09 4.18 2.21
CA ASP A 93 5.37 4.61 3.41
C ASP A 93 3.85 4.61 3.19
N VAL A 94 3.38 5.11 2.04
CA VAL A 94 1.96 5.04 1.65
C VAL A 94 1.51 3.60 1.57
N LEU A 95 2.26 2.73 0.89
CA LEU A 95 1.87 1.33 0.76
C LEU A 95 1.88 0.61 2.12
N ARG A 96 2.86 0.89 2.97
CA ARG A 96 2.91 0.40 4.35
C ARG A 96 1.66 0.84 5.12
N TYR A 97 1.34 2.13 5.09
CA TYR A 97 0.15 2.69 5.74
C TYR A 97 -1.14 2.01 5.26
N VAL A 98 -1.29 1.79 3.94
CA VAL A 98 -2.45 1.10 3.37
C VAL A 98 -2.53 -0.35 3.86
N LEU A 99 -1.41 -1.08 3.85
CA LEU A 99 -1.38 -2.48 4.31
C LEU A 99 -1.64 -2.60 5.82
N GLU A 100 -1.11 -1.67 6.62
CA GLU A 100 -1.42 -1.56 8.06
C GLU A 100 -2.90 -1.25 8.29
N SER A 101 -3.48 -0.37 7.47
CA SER A 101 -4.91 -0.05 7.50
C SER A 101 -5.76 -1.26 7.13
N TYR A 102 -5.36 -2.06 6.13
CA TYR A 102 -6.04 -3.30 5.77
C TYR A 102 -5.97 -4.34 6.90
N ASN A 103 -4.81 -4.46 7.54
CA ASN A 103 -4.65 -5.30 8.72
C ASN A 103 -5.59 -4.86 9.85
N ALA A 104 -5.66 -3.56 10.15
CA ALA A 104 -6.58 -3.02 11.17
C ALA A 104 -8.05 -3.29 10.83
N LEU A 105 -8.46 -3.06 9.57
CA LEU A 105 -9.83 -3.31 9.10
C LEU A 105 -10.20 -4.80 9.09
N SER A 106 -9.23 -5.71 8.95
CA SER A 106 -9.48 -7.16 9.03
C SER A 106 -10.01 -7.57 10.42
N TRP A 107 -9.58 -6.87 11.48
CA TRP A 107 -10.02 -7.07 12.85
C TRP A 107 -11.46 -6.66 13.12
N LEU A 108 -12.15 -5.96 12.20
CA LEU A 108 -13.58 -5.71 12.36
C LEU A 108 -14.43 -6.97 12.18
N THR A 109 -13.84 -8.04 11.62
CA THR A 109 -14.53 -9.31 11.35
C THR A 109 -14.06 -10.42 12.30
N VAL A 110 -14.23 -10.24 13.61
CA VAL A 110 -13.83 -11.25 14.61
C VAL A 110 -14.85 -12.39 14.70
N ASN A 111 -14.35 -13.63 14.82
CA ASN A 111 -15.16 -14.77 15.23
C ASN A 111 -15.21 -14.85 16.77
N PRO A 112 -16.39 -14.73 17.40
CA PRO A 112 -16.50 -14.71 18.86
C PRO A 112 -16.15 -16.04 19.53
N ILE A 113 -16.11 -17.15 18.78
CA ILE A 113 -15.81 -18.48 19.31
C ILE A 113 -14.30 -18.69 19.40
N THR A 114 -13.57 -18.35 18.34
CA THR A 114 -12.11 -18.54 18.27
C THR A 114 -11.33 -17.31 18.77
N ASN A 115 -12.01 -16.18 19.01
CA ASN A 115 -11.41 -14.86 19.29
C ASN A 115 -10.37 -14.43 18.24
N ASP A 116 -10.49 -14.94 17.02
CA ASP A 116 -9.59 -14.62 15.91
C ASP A 116 -10.38 -13.97 14.76
N ARG A 117 -9.68 -13.21 13.92
CA ARG A 117 -10.25 -12.60 12.73
C ARG A 117 -10.66 -13.68 11.72
N ARG A 118 -11.85 -13.51 11.13
CA ARG A 118 -12.42 -14.43 10.14
C ARG A 118 -11.65 -14.44 8.82
N SER A 119 -11.04 -13.32 8.47
CA SER A 119 -10.18 -13.21 7.31
C SER A 119 -9.05 -12.21 7.54
N CYS A 120 -7.96 -12.36 6.78
CA CYS A 120 -6.88 -11.39 6.71
C CYS A 120 -7.20 -10.17 5.84
N LEU A 121 -8.30 -10.21 5.09
CA LEU A 121 -8.73 -9.13 4.20
C LEU A 121 -9.61 -8.12 4.95
N PRO A 122 -9.58 -6.84 4.51
CA PRO A 122 -10.46 -5.83 5.08
C PRO A 122 -11.94 -6.10 4.75
N ILE A 123 -12.83 -5.69 5.64
CA ILE A 123 -14.27 -6.01 5.60
C ILE A 123 -14.97 -5.70 4.26
N HIS A 124 -14.61 -4.59 3.61
CA HIS A 124 -15.23 -4.19 2.34
C HIS A 124 -14.91 -5.17 1.20
N ILE A 125 -13.70 -5.74 1.14
CA ILE A 125 -13.34 -6.74 0.14
C ILE A 125 -14.12 -8.03 0.37
N LEU A 126 -14.33 -8.41 1.64
CA LEU A 126 -15.11 -9.59 1.99
C LEU A 126 -16.57 -9.46 1.55
N LEU A 127 -17.19 -8.29 1.77
CA LEU A 127 -18.56 -8.02 1.34
C LEU A 127 -18.70 -8.12 -0.19
N LEU A 128 -17.73 -7.60 -0.94
CA LEU A 128 -17.72 -7.73 -2.40
C LEU A 128 -17.59 -9.19 -2.85
N CYS A 129 -16.74 -9.98 -2.19
CA CYS A 129 -16.61 -11.42 -2.49
C CYS A 129 -17.89 -12.19 -2.16
N GLN A 130 -18.56 -11.87 -1.05
CA GLN A 130 -19.83 -12.46 -0.68
C GLN A 130 -20.93 -12.12 -1.68
N LEU A 131 -21.01 -10.86 -2.12
CA LEU A 131 -21.97 -10.45 -3.14
C LEU A 131 -21.72 -11.17 -4.46
N TYR A 132 -20.46 -11.28 -4.89
CA TYR A 132 -20.08 -12.06 -6.07
C TYR A 132 -20.56 -13.51 -5.97
N GLN A 133 -20.30 -14.18 -4.85
CA GLN A 133 -20.71 -15.58 -4.65
C GLN A 133 -22.23 -15.74 -4.62
N ALA A 134 -22.94 -14.80 -4.01
CA ALA A 134 -24.40 -14.80 -4.01
C ALA A 134 -24.98 -14.62 -5.42
N LEU A 135 -24.35 -13.78 -6.25
CA LEU A 135 -24.74 -13.60 -7.65
C LEU A 135 -24.43 -14.84 -8.50
N GLU A 136 -23.26 -15.46 -8.33
CA GLU A 136 -22.94 -16.72 -9.03
C GLU A 136 -23.85 -17.86 -8.61
N ALA A 137 -24.22 -17.96 -7.33
CA ALA A 137 -25.14 -19.00 -6.86
C ALA A 137 -26.59 -18.79 -7.36
N PHE A 138 -26.92 -17.58 -7.81
CA PHE A 138 -28.25 -17.24 -8.32
C PHE A 138 -28.42 -17.49 -9.83
N MET A 139 -27.32 -17.43 -10.60
CA MET A 139 -27.32 -17.69 -12.05
C MET A 139 -27.17 -19.18 -12.36
#